data_AF-A0AAW7QBL8-F1
#
_entry.id   AF-A0AAW7QBL8-F1
#
_cell.length_a   1.000
_cell.length_b   1.000
_cell.length_c   1.000
_cell.angle_alpha   90.00
_cell.angle_beta   90.00
_cell.angle_gamma   90.00
#
_symmetry.space_group_name_H-M   'P 1'
#
loop_
_entity.id
_entity.type
_entity.pdbx_description
1 polymer ?
#
loop_
_entity_poly.entity_id
_entity_poly.type
_entity_poly.pdbx_seq_one_letter_code
_entity_poly.pdbx_strand_id
1 'polypeptide(L)'
;MKKDNLEQYRLDKVERNLKFVKKAIEHLKKFNIEVTLSNVSKTTYDLSSDTQKGLSISALCKNKIYKELIDKEKNNGFLPKEQSKNSFSSKTLKEMSEPELIAKIYKLKADNLQKDTEIATLKDLLSEYKIDSSNKIVENINNDKELNLALEHILTTLLEKEILYIDNKSLDVMLTVYNNKILKGSLFTKIFQKDKYENYKRGNSK
;
A
#
# COMPACT_ATOMS: atom_id res chain seq x y z
N MET A 1 31.56 7.85 35.24
CA MET A 1 30.16 8.27 35.02
C MET A 1 29.47 7.28 34.10
N LYS A 2 28.66 6.36 34.64
CA LYS A 2 27.79 5.48 33.83
C LYS A 2 26.61 6.34 33.38
N LYS A 3 26.60 6.82 32.12
CA LYS A 3 25.46 7.54 31.56
C LYS A 3 24.26 6.58 31.48
N ASP A 4 23.07 7.11 31.79
CA ASP A 4 21.79 6.40 31.91
C ASP A 4 21.32 5.71 30.61
N ASN A 5 21.87 4.53 30.32
CA ASN A 5 21.41 3.68 29.20
C ASN A 5 19.89 3.36 29.29
N LEU A 6 19.32 3.37 30.50
CA LEU A 6 17.90 3.08 30.73
C LEU A 6 16.99 4.24 30.32
N GLU A 7 17.36 5.48 30.65
CA GLU A 7 16.58 6.66 30.25
C GLU A 7 16.65 6.86 28.74
N GLN A 8 17.83 6.66 28.15
CA GLN A 8 17.99 6.74 26.70
C GLN A 8 17.12 5.69 25.99
N TYR A 9 17.10 4.45 26.48
CA TYR A 9 16.21 3.41 25.96
C TYR A 9 14.72 3.75 26.09
N ARG A 10 14.31 4.39 27.20
CA ARG A 10 12.92 4.83 27.40
C ARG A 10 12.53 5.90 26.39
N LEU A 11 13.40 6.88 26.14
CA LEU A 11 13.19 7.93 25.16
C LEU A 11 13.10 7.36 23.74
N ASP A 12 14.04 6.49 23.35
CA ASP A 12 14.05 5.84 22.03
C ASP A 12 12.80 4.99 21.80
N LYS A 13 12.29 4.33 22.84
CA LYS A 13 11.05 3.56 22.79
C LYS A 13 9.84 4.48 22.60
N VAL A 14 9.81 5.63 23.27
CA VAL A 14 8.74 6.61 23.12
C VAL A 14 8.75 7.21 21.72
N GLU A 15 9.91 7.56 21.19
CA GLU A 15 10.04 8.15 19.86
C GLU A 15 9.63 7.17 18.75
N ARG A 16 10.07 5.90 18.83
CA ARG A 16 9.67 4.86 17.87
C ARG A 16 8.16 4.63 17.89
N ASN A 17 7.58 4.54 19.08
CA ASN A 17 6.13 4.37 19.22
C ASN A 17 5.37 5.60 18.72
N LEU A 18 5.87 6.83 18.94
CA LEU A 18 5.26 8.05 18.43
C LEU A 18 5.20 8.08 16.91
N LYS A 19 6.31 7.74 16.23
CA LYS A 19 6.36 7.63 14.77
C LYS A 19 5.34 6.60 14.26
N PHE A 20 5.17 5.51 14.99
CA PHE A 20 4.24 4.45 14.63
C PHE A 20 2.77 4.84 14.80
N VAL A 21 2.44 5.56 15.88
CA VAL A 21 1.10 6.13 16.10
C VAL A 21 0.75 7.12 14.99
N LYS A 22 1.69 8.00 14.57
CA LYS A 22 1.48 8.91 13.43
C LYS A 22 1.16 8.16 12.15
N LYS A 23 1.93 7.11 11.83
CA LYS A 23 1.71 6.26 10.66
C LYS A 23 0.33 5.60 10.68
N ALA A 24 -0.12 5.13 11.84
CA ALA A 24 -1.46 4.56 12.00
C ALA A 24 -2.57 5.60 11.79
N ILE A 25 -2.40 6.82 12.31
CA ILE A 25 -3.35 7.92 12.09
C ILE A 25 -3.44 8.32 10.61
N GLU A 26 -2.30 8.43 9.91
CA GLU A 26 -2.27 8.70 8.47
C GLU A 26 -2.98 7.61 7.67
N HIS A 27 -2.77 6.35 8.03
CA HIS A 27 -3.47 5.22 7.42
C HIS A 27 -4.99 5.33 7.61
N LEU A 28 -5.45 5.61 8.84
CA LEU A 28 -6.88 5.82 9.12
C LEU A 28 -7.47 6.98 8.31
N LYS A 29 -6.76 8.11 8.23
CA LYS A 29 -7.18 9.27 7.41
C LYS A 29 -7.25 8.93 5.92
N LYS A 30 -6.27 8.20 5.39
CA LYS A 30 -6.25 7.77 3.99
C LYS A 30 -7.48 6.96 3.60
N PHE A 31 -7.97 6.11 4.51
CA PHE A 31 -9.17 5.29 4.30
C PHE A 31 -10.45 5.93 4.84
N ASN A 32 -10.40 7.19 5.25
CA ASN A 32 -11.54 7.94 5.79
C ASN A 32 -12.22 7.23 7.00
N ILE A 33 -11.40 6.55 7.82
CA ILE A 33 -11.83 5.87 9.05
C ILE A 33 -11.64 6.83 10.23
N GLU A 34 -12.58 6.83 11.17
CA GLU A 34 -12.50 7.69 12.35
C GLU A 34 -11.24 7.43 13.18
N VAL A 35 -10.53 8.51 13.52
CA VAL A 35 -9.36 8.48 14.39
C VAL A 35 -9.81 8.36 15.84
N THR A 36 -9.95 7.12 16.31
CA THR A 36 -10.25 6.77 17.71
C THR A 36 -9.11 5.96 18.32
N LEU A 37 -9.01 5.94 19.66
CA LEU A 37 -8.01 5.12 20.36
C LEU A 37 -8.09 3.63 19.98
N SER A 38 -9.30 3.13 19.74
CA SER A 38 -9.55 1.74 19.31
C SER A 38 -9.05 1.49 17.90
N ASN A 39 -9.40 2.37 16.95
CA ASN A 39 -9.00 2.23 15.55
C ASN A 39 -7.49 2.40 15.37
N VAL A 40 -6.87 3.33 16.11
CA VAL A 40 -5.42 3.52 16.12
C VAL A 40 -4.73 2.27 16.68
N SER A 41 -5.23 1.70 17.77
CA SER A 41 -4.67 0.46 18.32
C SER A 41 -4.73 -0.69 17.30
N LYS A 42 -5.90 -0.97 16.72
CA LYS A 42 -6.06 -2.01 15.68
C LYS A 42 -5.10 -1.79 14.52
N THR A 43 -5.07 -0.57 13.99
CA THR A 43 -4.19 -0.22 12.87
C THR A 43 -2.71 -0.38 13.22
N THR A 44 -2.29 -0.10 14.46
CA THR A 44 -0.90 -0.38 14.87
C THR A 44 -0.59 -1.86 14.96
N TYR A 45 -1.57 -2.74 15.22
CA TYR A 45 -1.37 -4.19 15.10
C TYR A 45 -1.33 -4.63 13.64
N ASP A 46 -2.19 -4.08 12.79
CA ASP A 46 -2.21 -4.39 11.35
C ASP A 46 -0.91 -3.96 10.65
N LEU A 47 -0.32 -2.85 11.09
CA LEU A 47 0.95 -2.32 10.58
C LEU A 47 2.19 -2.86 11.33
N SER A 48 2.01 -3.79 12.28
CA SER A 48 3.10 -4.33 13.08
C SER A 48 4.01 -5.25 12.27
N SER A 49 5.25 -5.39 12.72
CA SER A 49 6.25 -6.28 12.13
C SER A 49 6.96 -7.07 13.23
N ASP A 50 7.77 -8.05 12.84
CA ASP A 50 8.56 -8.86 13.79
C ASP A 50 9.45 -8.01 14.71
N THR A 51 9.87 -6.84 14.23
CA THR A 51 10.71 -5.89 14.97
C THR A 51 9.93 -4.83 15.75
N GLN A 52 8.65 -4.63 15.45
CA GLN A 52 7.82 -3.57 16.02
C GLN A 52 6.42 -4.08 16.36
N LYS A 53 6.19 -4.31 17.66
CA LYS A 53 4.88 -4.77 18.17
C LYS A 53 3.83 -3.68 18.12
N GLY A 54 2.59 -4.08 17.84
CA GLY A 54 1.41 -3.21 17.92
C GLY A 54 1.18 -2.62 19.31
N LEU A 55 0.52 -1.46 19.36
CA LEU A 55 0.24 -0.73 20.58
C LEU A 55 -1.19 -1.01 21.03
N SER A 56 -1.35 -1.55 22.22
CA SER A 56 -2.67 -1.75 22.82
C SER A 56 -3.33 -0.41 23.19
N ILE A 57 -4.66 -0.42 23.27
CA ILE A 57 -5.46 0.73 23.73
C ILE A 57 -4.94 1.25 25.08
N SER A 58 -4.60 0.35 26.01
CA SER A 58 -4.05 0.71 27.31
C SER A 58 -2.68 1.38 27.19
N ALA A 59 -1.81 0.92 26.28
CA ALA A 59 -0.50 1.53 26.06
C ALA A 59 -0.61 2.93 25.45
N LEU A 60 -1.54 3.13 24.52
CA LEU A 60 -1.85 4.44 23.93
C LEU A 60 -2.44 5.40 24.98
N CYS A 61 -3.33 4.91 25.85
CA CYS A 61 -3.98 5.73 26.87
C CYS A 61 -3.04 6.13 28.01
N LYS A 62 -2.13 5.23 28.44
CA LYS A 62 -1.19 5.50 29.53
C LYS A 62 -0.14 6.56 29.19
N ASN A 63 0.19 6.73 27.91
CA ASN A 63 1.14 7.75 27.49
C ASN A 63 0.40 9.02 27.01
N LYS A 64 0.56 10.10 27.77
CA LYS A 64 -0.11 11.39 27.49
C LYS A 64 0.17 11.91 26.08
N ILE A 65 1.38 11.73 25.57
CA ILE A 65 1.80 12.24 24.24
C ILE A 65 0.98 11.57 23.13
N TYR A 66 0.81 10.25 23.19
CA TYR A 66 0.04 9.53 22.17
C TYR A 66 -1.44 9.88 22.24
N LYS A 67 -1.98 9.95 23.46
CA LYS A 67 -3.37 10.31 23.69
C LYS A 67 -3.69 11.72 23.17
N GLU A 68 -2.87 12.71 23.51
CA GLU A 68 -3.03 14.09 23.01
C GLU A 68 -2.91 14.18 21.49
N LEU A 69 -2.01 13.40 20.87
CA LEU A 69 -1.88 13.33 19.42
C LEU A 69 -3.16 12.78 18.77
N ILE A 70 -3.70 11.67 19.30
CA ILE A 70 -4.93 11.05 18.80
C ILE A 70 -6.13 11.99 19.00
N ASP A 71 -6.24 12.63 20.18
CA ASP A 71 -7.34 13.54 20.50
C ASP A 71 -7.29 14.81 19.63
N LYS A 72 -6.11 15.36 19.36
CA LYS A 72 -5.94 16.48 18.39
C LYS A 72 -6.40 16.09 16.99
N GLU A 73 -6.02 14.90 16.53
CA GLU A 73 -6.33 14.44 15.18
C GLU A 73 -7.79 14.00 15.02
N LYS A 74 -8.41 13.55 16.10
CA LYS A 74 -9.87 13.34 16.17
C LYS A 74 -10.64 14.64 15.95
N ASN A 75 -10.17 15.74 16.54
CA ASN A 75 -10.84 17.04 16.45
C ASN A 75 -10.54 17.79 15.13
N ASN A 76 -9.41 17.52 14.49
CA ASN A 76 -8.99 18.17 13.24
C ASN A 76 -9.42 17.44 11.96
N GLY A 77 -9.97 16.22 12.06
CA GLY A 77 -10.05 15.28 10.94
C GLY A 77 -11.43 14.89 10.41
N PHE A 78 -12.53 15.39 10.98
CA PHE A 78 -13.86 15.20 10.41
C PHE A 78 -14.33 16.50 9.75
N LEU A 79 -13.88 16.74 8.52
CA LEU A 79 -14.73 17.44 7.57
C LEU A 79 -15.73 16.38 7.09
N PRO A 80 -16.99 16.39 7.57
CA PRO A 80 -18.00 15.60 6.91
C PRO A 80 -18.02 16.11 5.47
N LYS A 81 -17.71 15.24 4.49
CA LYS A 81 -18.19 15.48 3.13
C LYS A 81 -19.66 15.83 3.28
N GLU A 82 -20.06 16.99 2.74
CA GLU A 82 -21.45 17.40 2.69
C GLU A 82 -22.30 16.17 2.36
N GLN A 83 -23.00 15.67 3.37
CA GLN A 83 -24.04 14.70 3.13
C GLN A 83 -25.02 15.45 2.26
N SER A 84 -25.09 15.05 0.99
CA SER A 84 -26.13 15.50 0.08
C SER A 84 -27.43 15.52 0.87
N LYS A 85 -28.11 16.67 0.90
CA LYS A 85 -29.37 16.93 1.60
C LYS A 85 -30.47 16.01 1.08
N ASN A 86 -30.39 14.73 1.42
CA ASN A 86 -31.46 13.76 1.34
C ASN A 86 -31.75 13.39 2.79
N SER A 87 -32.39 14.33 3.48
CA SER A 87 -32.94 14.15 4.82
C SER A 87 -34.01 13.06 4.78
N PHE A 88 -33.61 11.82 5.01
CA PHE A 88 -34.46 10.85 5.68
C PHE A 88 -33.91 10.68 7.08
N SER A 89 -34.71 11.10 8.05
CA SER A 89 -34.37 11.11 9.47
C SER A 89 -33.79 9.78 9.93
N SER A 90 -32.67 9.84 10.65
CA SER A 90 -32.09 8.70 11.35
C SER A 90 -32.95 8.39 12.58
N LYS A 91 -34.18 7.93 12.39
CA LYS A 91 -34.92 7.24 13.45
C LYS A 91 -34.12 5.97 13.77
N THR A 92 -33.77 5.79 15.04
CA THR A 92 -33.20 4.51 15.48
C THR A 92 -34.26 3.41 15.31
N LEU A 93 -33.88 2.15 15.10
CA LEU A 93 -34.84 1.03 14.90
C LEU A 93 -35.93 0.94 15.99
N LYS A 94 -35.67 1.48 17.19
CA LYS A 94 -36.61 1.54 18.32
C LYS A 94 -37.69 2.64 18.20
N GLU A 95 -37.49 3.62 17.33
CA GLU A 95 -38.35 4.79 17.16
C GLU A 95 -39.24 4.69 15.91
N MET A 96 -39.04 3.65 15.08
CA MET A 96 -39.86 3.42 13.90
C MET A 96 -41.18 2.74 14.26
N SER A 97 -42.27 3.19 13.65
CA SER A 97 -43.57 2.53 13.80
C SER A 97 -43.58 1.17 13.10
N GLU A 98 -44.47 0.27 13.52
CA GLU A 98 -44.65 -1.04 12.88
C GLU A 98 -44.79 -0.99 11.34
N PRO A 99 -45.58 -0.08 10.73
CA PRO A 99 -45.63 0.05 9.27
C PRO A 99 -44.31 0.56 8.66
N GLU A 100 -43.55 1.43 9.35
CA GLU A 100 -42.22 1.88 8.89
C GLU A 100 -41.21 0.71 8.88
N LEU A 101 -41.25 -0.14 9.91
CA LEU A 101 -40.42 -1.35 9.98
C LEU A 101 -40.76 -2.35 8.88
N ILE A 102 -42.06 -2.58 8.63
CA ILE A 102 -42.53 -3.46 7.55
C ILE A 102 -42.06 -2.94 6.19
N ALA A 103 -42.23 -1.64 5.92
CA ALA A 103 -41.76 -1.03 4.67
C ALA A 103 -40.23 -1.16 4.50
N LYS A 104 -39.46 -1.00 5.59
CA LYS A 104 -38.01 -1.18 5.56
C LYS A 104 -37.61 -2.63 5.28
N ILE A 105 -38.31 -3.60 5.86
CA ILE A 105 -38.09 -5.03 5.60
C ILE A 105 -38.35 -5.36 4.13
N TYR A 106 -39.45 -4.88 3.55
CA TYR A 106 -39.75 -5.09 2.14
C TYR A 106 -38.70 -4.47 1.22
N LYS A 107 -38.23 -3.24 1.54
CA LYS A 107 -37.15 -2.60 0.80
C LYS A 107 -35.85 -3.41 0.86
N LEU A 108 -35.45 -3.86 2.06
CA LEU A 108 -34.26 -4.70 2.23
C LEU A 108 -34.37 -6.04 1.50
N LYS A 109 -35.56 -6.64 1.46
CA LYS A 109 -35.80 -7.87 0.69
C LYS A 109 -35.63 -7.64 -0.82
N ALA A 110 -36.13 -6.52 -1.35
CA ALA A 110 -35.96 -6.17 -2.75
C ALA A 110 -34.48 -5.92 -3.09
N ASP A 111 -33.76 -5.15 -2.25
CA ASP A 111 -32.33 -4.88 -2.43
C ASP A 111 -31.49 -6.17 -2.38
N ASN A 112 -31.83 -7.12 -1.50
CA ASN A 112 -31.16 -8.42 -1.42
C ASN A 112 -31.42 -9.26 -2.67
N LEU A 113 -32.67 -9.30 -3.15
CA LEU A 113 -33.01 -10.03 -4.38
C LEU A 113 -32.22 -9.49 -5.58
N GLN A 114 -32.08 -8.18 -5.69
CA GLN A 114 -31.25 -7.55 -6.72
C GLN A 114 -29.77 -7.96 -6.60
N LYS A 115 -29.20 -7.92 -5.38
CA LYS A 115 -27.82 -8.36 -5.16
C LYS A 115 -27.60 -9.84 -5.49
N ASP A 116 -28.58 -10.70 -5.21
CA ASP A 116 -28.51 -12.11 -5.57
C ASP A 116 -28.44 -12.30 -7.10
N THR A 117 -29.19 -11.49 -7.86
CA THR A 117 -29.09 -11.48 -9.34
C THR A 117 -27.74 -10.95 -9.83
N GLU A 118 -27.18 -9.93 -9.20
CA GLU A 118 -25.85 -9.40 -9.52
C GLU A 118 -24.76 -10.44 -9.21
N ILE A 119 -24.86 -11.15 -8.08
CA ILE A 119 -23.93 -12.25 -7.74
C ILE A 119 -24.04 -13.40 -8.75
N ALA A 120 -25.25 -13.76 -9.18
CA ALA A 120 -25.45 -14.80 -10.19
C ALA A 120 -24.77 -14.43 -11.51
N THR A 121 -25.02 -13.21 -12.01
CA THR A 121 -24.36 -12.73 -13.25
C THR A 121 -22.85 -12.65 -13.12
N LEU A 122 -22.30 -12.21 -11.98
CA LEU A 122 -20.85 -12.21 -11.74
C LEU A 122 -20.26 -13.62 -11.70
N LYS A 123 -20.97 -14.58 -11.10
CA LYS A 123 -20.54 -15.99 -11.10
C LYS A 123 -20.53 -16.57 -12.51
N ASP A 124 -21.53 -16.25 -13.32
CA ASP A 124 -21.61 -16.69 -14.71
C ASP A 124 -20.43 -16.10 -15.51
N LEU A 125 -20.15 -14.81 -15.38
CA LEU A 125 -19.00 -14.15 -16.00
C LEU A 125 -17.66 -14.75 -15.54
N LEU A 126 -17.52 -15.08 -14.26
CA LEU A 126 -16.32 -15.76 -13.72
C LEU A 126 -16.17 -17.18 -14.26
N SER A 127 -17.28 -17.88 -14.52
CA SER A 127 -17.25 -19.22 -15.09
C SER A 127 -16.84 -19.21 -16.58
N GLU A 128 -17.18 -18.13 -17.29
CA GLU A 128 -16.71 -17.86 -18.65
C GLU A 128 -15.22 -17.47 -18.66
N TYR A 129 -14.78 -16.73 -17.63
CA TYR A 129 -13.37 -16.48 -17.30
C TYR A 129 -12.73 -17.72 -16.65
N LYS A 130 -12.61 -18.82 -17.41
CA LYS A 130 -11.81 -19.98 -17.00
C LYS A 130 -10.35 -19.57 -16.74
N ILE A 131 -10.03 -19.23 -15.50
CA ILE A 131 -8.66 -19.22 -15.02
C ILE A 131 -8.28 -20.70 -14.91
N ASP A 132 -7.60 -21.20 -15.94
CA ASP A 132 -6.89 -22.48 -15.90
C ASP A 132 -5.85 -22.42 -14.78
N SER A 133 -6.28 -22.77 -13.57
CA SER A 133 -5.47 -22.86 -12.36
C SER A 133 -4.48 -24.03 -12.39
N SER A 134 -4.25 -24.63 -13.57
CA SER A 134 -3.35 -25.77 -13.78
C SER A 134 -2.10 -25.47 -14.60
N ASN A 135 -1.92 -24.25 -15.13
CA ASN A 135 -0.69 -23.89 -15.84
C ASN A 135 0.30 -23.17 -14.91
N LYS A 136 1.29 -23.97 -14.47
CA LYS A 136 2.70 -23.66 -14.21
C LYS A 136 3.01 -22.21 -13.84
N ILE A 137 3.65 -22.05 -12.66
CA ILE A 137 4.66 -21.02 -12.34
C ILE A 137 4.82 -20.05 -13.51
N VAL A 138 3.98 -19.02 -13.53
CA VAL A 138 4.17 -17.94 -14.48
C VAL A 138 5.45 -17.28 -14.01
N GLU A 139 6.55 -17.59 -14.69
CA GLU A 139 7.67 -16.66 -14.79
C GLU A 139 7.02 -15.31 -15.09
N ASN A 140 6.96 -14.46 -14.08
CA ASN A 140 6.41 -13.13 -14.22
C ASN A 140 7.39 -12.35 -15.07
N ILE A 141 7.32 -12.56 -16.39
CA ILE A 141 7.78 -11.62 -17.38
C ILE A 141 6.83 -10.43 -17.17
N ASN A 142 7.22 -9.55 -16.23
CA ASN A 142 6.54 -8.29 -15.98
C ASN A 142 6.55 -7.52 -17.31
N ASN A 143 5.49 -7.71 -18.09
CA ASN A 143 5.19 -7.01 -19.35
C ASN A 143 4.70 -5.58 -19.07
N ASP A 144 5.13 -4.99 -17.95
CA ASP A 144 4.77 -3.64 -17.58
C ASP A 144 5.56 -2.68 -18.48
N LYS A 145 4.93 -2.34 -19.61
CA LYS A 145 5.56 -1.57 -20.70
C LYS A 145 6.12 -0.25 -20.19
N GLU A 146 5.45 0.40 -19.25
CA GLU A 146 5.89 1.67 -18.67
C GLU A 146 7.15 1.49 -17.81
N LEU A 147 7.20 0.44 -16.99
CA LEU A 147 8.37 0.12 -16.19
C LEU A 147 9.57 -0.26 -17.06
N ASN A 148 9.34 -1.06 -18.11
CA ASN A 148 10.39 -1.45 -19.06
C ASN A 148 10.93 -0.24 -19.83
N LEU A 149 10.06 0.69 -20.25
CA LEU A 149 10.47 1.95 -20.89
C LEU A 149 11.28 2.84 -19.94
N ALA A 150 10.86 2.95 -18.68
CA ALA A 150 11.58 3.72 -17.66
C ALA A 150 12.97 3.12 -17.39
N LEU A 151 13.08 1.80 -17.27
CA LEU A 151 14.35 1.10 -17.09
C LEU A 151 15.27 1.23 -18.31
N GLU A 152 14.72 1.14 -19.53
CA GLU A 152 15.45 1.36 -20.78
C GLU A 152 16.02 2.78 -20.84
N HIS A 153 15.24 3.79 -20.47
CA HIS A 153 15.69 5.18 -20.43
C HIS A 153 16.79 5.43 -19.38
N ILE A 154 16.65 4.86 -18.18
CA ILE A 154 17.66 4.96 -17.11
C ILE A 154 18.98 4.31 -17.57
N LEU A 155 18.92 3.09 -18.11
CA LEU A 155 20.12 2.38 -18.55
C LEU A 155 20.83 3.10 -19.71
N THR A 156 20.08 3.65 -20.66
CA THR A 156 20.62 4.46 -21.77
C THR A 156 21.32 5.70 -21.25
N THR A 157 20.69 6.43 -20.33
CA THR A 157 21.28 7.64 -19.73
C THR A 157 22.57 7.32 -18.97
N LEU A 158 22.62 6.18 -18.26
CA LEU A 158 23.82 5.77 -17.52
C LEU A 158 24.96 5.33 -18.45
N LEU A 159 24.66 4.75 -19.61
CA LEU A 159 25.63 4.45 -20.67
C LEU A 159 26.19 5.74 -21.28
N GLU A 160 25.33 6.69 -21.63
CA GLU A 160 25.74 7.99 -22.20
C GLU A 160 26.63 8.81 -21.25
N LYS A 161 26.41 8.67 -19.95
CA LYS A 161 27.22 9.34 -18.92
C LYS A 161 28.50 8.59 -18.57
N GLU A 162 28.81 7.49 -19.26
CA GLU A 162 29.99 6.65 -19.02
C GLU A 162 30.09 6.13 -17.57
N ILE A 163 28.93 5.95 -16.92
CA ILE A 163 28.81 5.42 -15.56
C ILE A 163 28.55 3.90 -15.61
N LEU A 164 27.85 3.44 -16.65
CA LEU A 164 27.58 2.04 -16.91
C LEU A 164 28.49 1.54 -18.04
N TYR A 165 29.06 0.35 -17.87
CA TYR A 165 29.83 -0.35 -18.89
C TYR A 165 29.32 -1.79 -19.01
N ILE A 166 29.38 -2.35 -20.21
CA ILE A 166 29.02 -3.75 -20.45
C ILE A 166 30.29 -4.48 -20.86
N ASP A 167 30.64 -5.53 -20.11
CA ASP A 167 31.77 -6.36 -20.46
C ASP A 167 31.42 -7.20 -21.70
N ASN A 168 32.05 -6.89 -22.81
CA ASN A 168 31.83 -7.57 -24.10
C ASN A 168 32.14 -9.08 -24.05
N LYS A 169 32.89 -9.57 -23.06
CA LYS A 169 33.22 -11.00 -22.93
C LYS A 169 32.22 -11.77 -22.07
N SER A 170 31.76 -11.18 -20.96
CA SER A 170 30.85 -11.86 -20.02
C SER A 170 29.40 -11.42 -20.12
N LEU A 171 29.09 -10.38 -20.90
CA LEU A 171 27.77 -9.72 -20.98
C LEU A 171 27.27 -9.21 -19.61
N ASP A 172 28.19 -9.04 -18.66
CA ASP A 172 27.87 -8.46 -17.36
C ASP A 172 27.82 -6.94 -17.44
N VAL A 173 26.87 -6.35 -16.71
CA VAL A 173 26.84 -4.91 -16.48
C VAL A 173 27.76 -4.58 -15.32
N MET A 174 28.66 -3.63 -15.57
CA MET A 174 29.50 -2.99 -14.56
C MET A 174 29.03 -1.55 -14.38
N LEU A 175 28.52 -1.24 -13.19
CA LEU A 175 28.32 0.15 -12.78
C LEU A 175 29.59 0.65 -12.11
N THR A 176 30.20 1.68 -12.67
CA THR A 176 31.38 2.35 -12.12
C THR A 176 31.12 3.81 -11.88
N VAL A 177 31.32 4.26 -10.66
CA VAL A 177 31.26 5.67 -10.30
C VAL A 177 32.64 6.05 -9.75
N TYR A 178 33.28 7.08 -10.30
CA TYR A 178 34.64 7.51 -9.95
C TYR A 178 35.67 6.36 -9.98
N ASN A 179 35.67 5.56 -11.06
CA ASN A 179 36.55 4.39 -11.26
C ASN A 179 36.43 3.24 -10.25
N ASN A 180 35.45 3.29 -9.34
CA ASN A 180 35.15 2.18 -8.43
C ASN A 180 34.02 1.33 -8.98
N LYS A 181 34.23 0.01 -9.09
CA LYS A 181 33.21 -0.96 -9.49
C LYS A 181 32.24 -1.19 -8.33
N ILE A 182 30.98 -0.80 -8.50
CA ILE A 182 29.95 -0.84 -7.45
C ILE A 182 29.03 -2.05 -7.61
N LEU A 183 28.78 -2.47 -8.84
CA LEU A 183 27.90 -3.59 -9.13
C LEU A 183 28.47 -4.45 -10.27
N LYS A 184 28.48 -5.77 -10.07
CA LYS A 184 28.70 -6.77 -11.13
C LYS A 184 27.56 -7.78 -11.05
N GLY A 185 26.75 -7.86 -12.11
CA GLY A 185 25.66 -8.82 -12.18
C GLY A 185 25.25 -9.10 -13.61
N SER A 186 24.80 -10.33 -13.87
CA SER A 186 24.33 -10.83 -15.16
C SER A 186 22.97 -10.25 -15.58
N LEU A 187 22.62 -9.05 -15.10
CA LEU A 187 21.30 -8.44 -15.23
C LEU A 187 20.94 -8.06 -16.66
N PHE A 188 21.95 -7.81 -17.51
CA PHE A 188 21.72 -7.28 -18.85
C PHE A 188 20.93 -8.24 -19.74
N THR A 189 21.19 -9.55 -19.65
CA THR A 189 20.51 -10.56 -20.48
C THR A 189 19.04 -10.75 -20.12
N LYS A 190 18.57 -10.25 -18.97
CA LYS A 190 17.16 -10.32 -18.56
C LYS A 190 16.35 -9.08 -18.94
N ILE A 191 16.98 -7.93 -19.14
CA ILE A 191 16.30 -6.64 -19.36
C ILE A 191 16.42 -6.18 -20.82
N PHE A 192 17.56 -6.44 -21.47
CA PHE A 192 17.74 -6.19 -22.89
C PHE A 192 17.82 -7.51 -23.64
N GLN A 193 16.87 -7.73 -24.56
CA GLN A 193 17.02 -8.79 -25.55
C GLN A 193 18.32 -8.56 -26.32
N LYS A 194 19.13 -9.61 -26.47
CA LYS A 194 20.46 -9.59 -27.08
C LYS A 194 20.51 -8.82 -28.42
N ASP A 195 19.42 -8.87 -29.18
CA ASP A 195 19.28 -8.22 -30.49
C ASP A 195 19.20 -6.68 -30.42
N LYS A 196 18.62 -6.10 -29.35
CA LYS A 196 18.58 -4.64 -29.17
C LYS A 196 19.95 -4.05 -28.85
N TYR A 197 20.78 -4.76 -28.09
CA TYR A 197 22.13 -4.32 -27.74
C TYR A 197 23.07 -4.28 -28.95
N GLU A 198 23.01 -5.29 -29.81
CA GLU A 198 23.79 -5.31 -31.06
C GLU A 198 23.39 -4.17 -32.01
N ASN A 199 22.11 -3.75 -32.00
CA ASN A 199 21.65 -2.58 -32.77
C ASN A 199 22.17 -1.25 -32.19
N TYR A 200 22.23 -1.11 -30.86
CA TYR A 200 22.83 0.07 -30.21
C TYR A 200 24.33 0.18 -30.52
N LYS A 201 25.08 -0.92 -30.43
CA LYS A 201 26.52 -0.97 -30.77
C LYS A 201 26.81 -0.59 -32.23
N ARG A 202 25.87 -0.86 -33.14
CA ARG A 202 25.98 -0.51 -34.57
C ARG A 202 25.56 0.93 -34.89
N GLY A 203 25.18 1.73 -33.89
CA GLY A 203 24.79 3.13 -34.09
C GLY A 203 23.44 3.33 -34.77
N ASN A 204 22.59 2.29 -34.83
CA ASN A 204 21.28 2.38 -35.45
C ASN A 204 20.20 2.51 -34.37
N SER A 205 20.06 3.70 -33.79
CA SER A 205 18.83 4.07 -33.07
C SER A 205 17.83 4.64 -34.08
N LYS A 206 16.79 3.87 -34.42
CA LYS A 206 15.55 4.42 -34.97
C LYS A 206 14.51 4.42 -33.87
#